data_AF-A0A3D1R4M1-F1
#
_entry.id   AF-A0A3D1R4M1-F1
#
_cell.length_a   1.000
_cell.length_b   1.000
_cell.length_c   1.000
_cell.angle_alpha   90.00
_cell.angle_beta   90.00
_cell.angle_gamma   90.00
#
_symmetry.space_group_name_H-M   'P 1'
#
loop_
_entity.id
_entity.type
_entity.pdbx_description
1 polymer ?
#
loop_
_entity_poly.entity_id
_entity_poly.type
_entity_poly.pdbx_seq_one_letter_code
_entity_poly.pdbx_strand_id
1 'polypeptide(L)'
;MRTRGMLAGLALVVAFGSTGCAFQKPSLKFKSVQVKDIDLEGTTLNVIYTLKNPNPVGLNLASVAYALEVEGHHVVSGRPPNGLSVRQKANTDLAFPARIKFREIMPAVQVFLTKDKANYRASGEIGVKTPIGVVKLPLSYAASFNVPKIPDFKFQTPAIQNLSLSGARIVFPIKITNNNSFPLPLNGFSAAFSIAGVRVGNTTAALPKVFEGNQAQVVQMPIDISFAKVGMAVANAIRTKRAHVKLDGALSAGSLSLPISLSENLSFR
;
A
#
# COMPACT_ATOMS: atom_id res chain seq x y z
N MET A 1 15.55 -8.75 -0.97
CA MET A 1 15.00 -8.58 0.40
C MET A 1 14.10 -9.75 0.74
N ARG A 2 14.37 -10.43 1.86
CA ARG A 2 13.57 -11.55 2.35
C ARG A 2 12.19 -11.03 2.75
N THR A 3 11.14 -11.41 2.05
CA THR A 3 9.73 -11.20 2.44
C THR A 3 9.44 -11.98 3.71
N ARG A 4 9.85 -11.44 4.86
CA ARG A 4 9.37 -11.82 6.20
C ARG A 4 8.17 -10.93 6.53
N GLY A 5 7.07 -11.14 5.82
CA GLY A 5 5.81 -10.45 6.05
C GLY A 5 4.68 -11.46 6.06
N MET A 6 3.96 -11.53 7.18
CA MET A 6 2.70 -12.26 7.39
C MET A 6 2.72 -13.78 7.10
N LEU A 7 3.28 -14.54 8.04
CA LEU A 7 2.83 -15.89 8.33
C LEU A 7 2.45 -15.92 9.82
N ALA A 8 1.29 -15.36 10.15
CA ALA A 8 0.65 -15.62 11.45
C ALA A 8 0.55 -17.14 11.59
N GLY A 9 1.23 -17.65 12.60
CA GLY A 9 1.56 -19.06 12.73
C GLY A 9 0.32 -19.88 13.03
N LEU A 10 -0.03 -20.77 12.08
CA LEU A 10 -0.95 -21.86 12.34
C LEU A 10 -0.12 -23.12 12.61
N ALA A 11 0.47 -23.17 13.80
CA ALA A 11 1.10 -24.38 14.32
C ALA A 11 0.01 -25.21 14.98
N LEU A 12 -0.62 -26.11 14.21
CA LEU A 12 -1.45 -27.16 14.79
C LEU A 12 -0.49 -28.22 15.33
N VAL A 13 -0.10 -28.12 16.60
CA VAL A 13 0.58 -29.21 17.30
C VAL A 13 -0.49 -30.26 17.59
N VAL A 14 -0.65 -31.21 16.67
CA VAL A 14 -1.38 -32.44 16.98
C VAL A 14 -0.38 -33.36 17.67
N ALA A 15 -0.51 -33.47 18.99
CA ALA A 15 0.24 -34.43 19.78
C ALA A 15 -0.24 -35.85 19.42
N PHE A 16 0.36 -36.46 18.40
CA PHE A 16 0.35 -37.91 18.23
C PHE A 16 1.66 -38.46 18.77
N GLY A 17 1.53 -39.43 19.68
CA GLY A 17 2.63 -40.02 20.45
C GLY A 17 3.77 -40.56 19.57
N SER A 18 4.99 -40.21 20.01
CA SER A 18 6.19 -41.06 19.97
C SER A 18 6.35 -42.03 18.79
N THR A 19 6.74 -41.53 17.62
CA THR A 19 7.65 -42.22 16.68
C THR A 19 8.27 -41.22 15.71
N GLY A 20 9.53 -40.83 15.94
CA GLY A 20 10.54 -40.43 14.94
C GLY A 20 10.30 -39.35 13.87
N CYS A 21 9.08 -38.84 13.66
CA CYS A 21 8.80 -37.87 12.61
C CYS A 21 8.77 -36.47 13.21
N ALA A 22 9.86 -35.71 13.05
CA ALA A 22 9.87 -34.28 13.32
C ALA A 22 8.83 -33.61 12.39
N PHE A 23 7.62 -33.34 12.90
CA PHE A 23 6.56 -32.68 12.15
C PHE A 23 7.03 -31.29 11.74
N GLN A 24 7.16 -31.06 10.43
CA GLN A 24 7.66 -29.82 9.87
C GLN A 24 6.52 -28.84 9.67
N LYS A 25 6.73 -27.58 10.07
CA LYS A 25 5.72 -26.53 9.90
C LYS A 25 5.35 -26.35 8.41
N PRO A 26 4.08 -26.50 8.02
CA PRO A 26 3.63 -26.16 6.67
C PRO A 26 3.92 -24.69 6.34
N SER A 27 4.17 -24.40 5.07
CA SER A 27 4.40 -23.02 4.61
C SER A 27 3.29 -22.57 3.69
N LEU A 28 2.79 -21.34 3.86
CA LEU A 28 1.92 -20.70 2.88
C LEU A 28 2.71 -19.68 2.07
N LYS A 29 2.46 -19.64 0.77
CA LYS A 29 2.95 -18.61 -0.15
C LYS A 29 1.77 -17.93 -0.81
N PHE A 30 1.75 -16.61 -0.79
CA PHE A 30 0.76 -15.84 -1.53
C PHE A 30 0.87 -16.17 -3.03
N LYS A 31 -0.27 -16.44 -3.69
CA LYS A 31 -0.33 -16.72 -5.12
C LYS A 31 -1.02 -15.59 -5.88
N SER A 32 -2.24 -15.25 -5.50
CA SER A 32 -3.02 -14.19 -6.16
C SER A 32 -4.20 -13.72 -5.31
N VAL A 33 -4.82 -12.61 -5.70
CA VAL A 33 -6.14 -12.18 -5.24
C VAL A 33 -7.06 -12.15 -6.45
N GLN A 34 -8.29 -12.64 -6.30
CA GLN A 34 -9.32 -12.60 -7.33
C GLN A 34 -10.57 -11.93 -6.77
N VAL A 35 -11.20 -11.05 -7.53
CA VAL A 35 -12.54 -10.56 -7.16
C VAL A 35 -13.54 -11.68 -7.42
N LYS A 36 -14.29 -12.07 -6.39
CA LYS A 36 -15.36 -13.06 -6.51
C LYS A 36 -16.69 -12.41 -6.83
N ASP A 37 -17.02 -11.31 -6.15
CA ASP A 37 -18.32 -10.66 -6.23
C ASP A 37 -18.25 -9.21 -5.74
N ILE A 38 -19.09 -8.34 -6.28
CA ILE A 38 -19.22 -6.92 -5.91
C ILE A 38 -20.72 -6.57 -5.85
N ASP A 39 -21.13 -5.93 -4.76
CA ASP A 39 -22.50 -5.43 -4.57
C ASP A 39 -22.48 -4.07 -3.82
N LEU A 40 -23.65 -3.55 -3.46
CA LEU A 40 -23.78 -2.26 -2.78
C LEU A 40 -23.28 -2.27 -1.33
N GLU A 41 -23.22 -3.43 -0.68
CA GLU A 41 -22.74 -3.56 0.70
C GLU A 41 -21.22 -3.71 0.77
N GLY A 42 -20.59 -4.21 -0.29
CA GLY A 42 -19.16 -4.51 -0.26
C GLY A 42 -18.61 -5.31 -1.44
N THR A 43 -17.42 -5.86 -1.23
CA THR A 43 -16.71 -6.68 -2.21
C THR A 43 -16.20 -7.95 -1.55
N THR A 44 -16.36 -9.08 -2.26
CA THR A 44 -15.81 -10.38 -1.85
C THR A 44 -14.58 -10.69 -2.68
N LEU A 45 -13.44 -10.89 -2.01
CA LEU A 45 -12.17 -11.27 -2.63
C LEU A 45 -11.86 -12.72 -2.30
N ASN A 46 -11.32 -13.50 -3.23
CA ASN A 46 -10.66 -14.77 -2.95
C ASN A 46 -9.15 -14.51 -2.89
N VAL A 47 -8.57 -14.59 -1.69
CA VAL A 47 -7.12 -14.55 -1.52
C VAL A 47 -6.60 -15.97 -1.64
N ILE A 48 -5.77 -16.25 -2.64
CA ILE A 48 -5.25 -17.58 -2.94
C ILE A 48 -3.84 -17.71 -2.40
N TYR A 49 -3.63 -18.71 -1.55
CA TYR A 49 -2.30 -19.10 -1.07
C TYR A 49 -1.99 -20.53 -1.49
N THR A 50 -0.77 -20.79 -1.92
CA THR A 50 -0.24 -22.14 -2.07
C THR A 50 0.32 -22.59 -0.72
N LEU A 51 -0.32 -23.57 -0.10
CA LEU A 51 0.16 -24.25 1.09
C LEU A 51 1.02 -25.45 0.68
N LYS A 52 2.30 -25.44 1.07
CA LYS A 52 3.21 -26.59 0.98
C LYS A 52 3.21 -27.34 2.30
N ASN A 53 2.73 -28.58 2.27
CA ASN A 53 2.78 -29.52 3.39
C ASN A 53 3.92 -30.52 3.15
N PRO A 54 5.07 -30.40 3.83
CA PRO A 54 6.18 -31.35 3.71
C PRO A 54 5.92 -32.67 4.45
N ASN A 55 4.90 -32.73 5.31
CA ASN A 55 4.68 -33.87 6.20
C ASN A 55 4.08 -35.07 5.45
N PRO A 56 4.38 -36.31 5.89
CA PRO A 56 3.78 -37.53 5.36
C PRO A 56 2.31 -37.70 5.75
N VAL A 57 1.72 -36.74 6.48
CA VAL A 57 0.33 -36.76 6.94
C VAL A 57 -0.42 -35.56 6.36
N GLY A 58 -1.62 -35.81 5.82
CA GLY A 58 -2.54 -34.77 5.34
C GLY A 58 -3.34 -34.15 6.48
N LEU A 59 -3.90 -32.97 6.25
CA LEU A 59 -4.75 -32.28 7.21
C LEU A 59 -6.14 -32.10 6.60
N ASN A 60 -7.17 -32.62 7.26
CA ASN A 60 -8.55 -32.44 6.84
C ASN A 60 -9.33 -31.69 7.93
N LEU A 61 -9.63 -30.42 7.65
CA LEU A 61 -10.36 -29.53 8.53
C LEU A 61 -11.84 -29.57 8.14
N ALA A 62 -12.69 -30.02 9.06
CA ALA A 62 -14.14 -30.02 8.90
C ALA A 62 -14.69 -28.60 8.69
N SER A 63 -14.09 -27.62 9.36
CA SER A 63 -14.47 -26.22 9.25
C SER A 63 -13.27 -25.32 9.47
N VAL A 64 -13.31 -24.15 8.84
CA VAL A 64 -12.37 -23.07 9.07
C VAL A 64 -13.19 -21.78 9.11
N ALA A 65 -12.97 -20.95 10.13
CA ALA A 65 -13.43 -19.58 10.17
C ALA A 65 -12.24 -18.67 10.48
N TYR A 66 -12.23 -17.46 9.94
CA TYR A 66 -11.22 -16.46 10.24
C TYR A 66 -11.82 -15.07 10.18
N ALA A 67 -11.22 -14.18 10.96
CA ALA A 67 -11.51 -12.76 10.97
C ALA A 67 -10.22 -11.94 11.17
N LEU A 68 -10.24 -10.72 10.67
CA LEU A 68 -9.20 -9.72 10.89
C LEU A 68 -9.86 -8.44 11.38
N GLU A 69 -9.34 -7.95 12.50
CA GLU A 69 -9.69 -6.67 13.07
C GLU A 69 -8.47 -5.74 13.00
N VAL A 70 -8.69 -4.46 12.74
CA VAL A 70 -7.69 -3.39 12.83
C VAL A 70 -8.22 -2.35 13.81
N GLU A 71 -7.46 -2.07 14.88
CA GLU A 71 -7.88 -1.19 15.97
C GLU A 71 -9.24 -1.59 16.57
N GLY A 72 -9.51 -2.90 16.65
CA GLY A 72 -10.78 -3.44 17.13
C GLY A 72 -11.95 -3.32 16.14
N HIS A 73 -11.74 -2.71 14.98
CA HIS A 73 -12.74 -2.66 13.91
C HIS A 73 -12.61 -3.85 12.99
N HIS A 74 -13.73 -4.49 12.72
CA HIS A 74 -13.78 -5.67 11.87
C HIS A 74 -13.53 -5.27 10.40
N VAL A 75 -12.50 -5.85 9.77
CA VAL A 75 -12.09 -5.50 8.39
C VAL A 75 -12.45 -6.61 7.42
N VAL A 76 -12.23 -7.87 7.82
CA VAL A 76 -12.55 -9.02 6.97
C VAL A 76 -12.92 -10.24 7.79
N SER A 77 -13.80 -11.07 7.27
CA SER A 77 -13.99 -12.46 7.74
C SER A 77 -14.30 -13.39 6.58
N GLY A 78 -14.15 -14.68 6.86
CA GLY A 78 -14.51 -15.75 5.94
C GLY A 78 -14.69 -17.10 6.64
N ARG A 79 -15.55 -17.92 6.04
CA ARG A 79 -15.79 -19.31 6.42
C ARG A 79 -15.99 -20.14 5.15
N PRO A 80 -14.96 -20.83 4.64
CA PRO A 80 -15.11 -21.71 3.50
C PRO A 80 -16.18 -22.78 3.77
N PRO A 81 -17.12 -23.04 2.84
CA PRO A 81 -18.28 -23.89 3.09
C PRO A 81 -17.93 -25.38 3.32
N ASN A 82 -16.86 -25.86 2.67
CA ASN A 82 -16.50 -27.28 2.66
C ASN A 82 -15.29 -27.62 3.54
N GLY A 83 -14.97 -26.77 4.53
CA GLY A 83 -13.75 -26.91 5.30
C GLY A 83 -12.49 -26.76 4.43
N LEU A 84 -11.40 -27.44 4.79
CA LEU A 84 -10.12 -27.32 4.11
C LEU A 84 -9.39 -28.66 4.12
N SER A 85 -9.03 -29.18 2.95
CA SER A 85 -8.27 -30.43 2.83
C SER A 85 -6.90 -30.15 2.23
N VAL A 86 -5.85 -30.54 2.95
CA VAL A 86 -4.45 -30.41 2.58
C VAL A 86 -3.87 -31.81 2.45
N ARG A 87 -3.38 -32.17 1.26
CA ARG A 87 -2.77 -33.49 1.04
C ARG A 87 -1.39 -33.58 1.69
N GLN A 88 -0.96 -34.78 2.02
CA GLN A 88 0.40 -35.06 2.48
C GLN A 88 1.43 -34.81 1.37
N LYS A 89 2.64 -34.35 1.73
CA LYS A 89 3.76 -34.10 0.80
C LYS A 89 3.38 -33.33 -0.48
N ALA A 90 2.45 -32.39 -0.36
CA ALA A 90 1.84 -31.74 -1.52
C ALA A 90 1.79 -30.21 -1.38
N ASN A 91 1.68 -29.55 -2.53
CA ASN A 91 1.27 -28.16 -2.62
C ASN A 91 -0.23 -28.13 -2.92
N THR A 92 -0.99 -27.38 -2.12
CA THR A 92 -2.44 -27.21 -2.29
C THR A 92 -2.75 -25.72 -2.34
N ASP A 93 -3.45 -25.28 -3.37
CA ASP A 93 -3.96 -23.91 -3.42
C ASP A 93 -5.22 -23.81 -2.57
N LEU A 94 -5.19 -22.87 -1.64
CA LEU A 94 -6.26 -22.59 -0.70
C LEU A 94 -6.84 -21.22 -1.01
N ALA A 95 -8.14 -21.18 -1.26
CA ALA A 95 -8.87 -19.93 -1.44
C ALA A 95 -9.47 -19.49 -0.10
N PHE A 96 -9.18 -18.26 0.29
CA PHE A 96 -9.74 -17.62 1.48
C PHE A 96 -10.69 -16.49 1.05
N PRO A 97 -12.02 -16.73 1.01
CA PRO A 97 -13.01 -15.70 0.80
C PRO A 97 -12.96 -14.60 1.87
N ALA A 98 -12.61 -13.40 1.47
CA ALA A 98 -12.47 -12.20 2.26
C ALA A 98 -13.59 -11.23 1.87
N ARG A 99 -14.63 -11.14 2.70
CA ARG A 99 -15.69 -10.14 2.50
C ARG A 99 -15.31 -8.83 3.17
N ILE A 100 -15.19 -7.78 2.37
CA ILE A 100 -14.96 -6.41 2.84
C ILE A 100 -16.28 -5.66 2.71
N LYS A 101 -16.82 -5.18 3.82
CA LYS A 101 -18.05 -4.36 3.82
C LYS A 101 -17.68 -2.89 3.89
N PHE A 102 -18.27 -2.08 3.02
CA PHE A 102 -17.92 -0.66 2.91
C PHE A 102 -18.17 0.11 4.21
N ARG A 103 -19.25 -0.20 4.93
CA ARG A 103 -19.56 0.43 6.23
C ARG A 103 -18.54 0.07 7.32
N GLU A 104 -18.04 -1.16 7.33
CA GLU A 104 -17.17 -1.68 8.39
C GLU A 104 -15.71 -1.25 8.19
N ILE A 105 -15.28 -0.96 6.96
CA ILE A 105 -13.90 -0.53 6.68
C ILE A 105 -13.66 0.97 6.92
N MET A 106 -14.70 1.82 7.00
CA MET A 106 -14.53 3.27 7.20
C MET A 106 -13.70 3.65 8.44
N PRO A 107 -13.92 3.05 9.63
CA PRO A 107 -13.07 3.33 10.78
C PRO A 107 -11.61 2.92 10.56
N ALA A 108 -11.37 1.80 9.86
CA ALA A 108 -10.03 1.39 9.49
C ALA A 108 -9.37 2.43 8.56
N VAL A 109 -10.10 3.01 7.60
CA VAL A 109 -9.59 4.09 6.74
C VAL A 109 -9.17 5.31 7.57
N GLN A 110 -9.94 5.70 8.59
CA GLN A 110 -9.57 6.80 9.49
C GLN A 110 -8.26 6.51 10.26
N VAL A 111 -8.04 5.25 10.67
CA VAL A 111 -6.78 4.83 11.27
C VAL A 111 -5.60 5.05 10.31
N PHE A 112 -5.77 4.72 9.02
CA PHE A 112 -4.75 4.96 8.00
C PHE A 112 -4.43 6.46 7.78
N LEU A 113 -5.37 7.35 8.08
CA LEU A 113 -5.20 8.80 7.94
C LEU A 113 -4.61 9.48 9.18
N THR A 114 -4.77 8.89 10.36
CA THR A 114 -4.52 9.58 11.63
C THR A 114 -3.44 8.95 12.50
N LYS A 115 -3.13 7.67 12.30
CA LYS A 115 -2.18 6.94 13.15
C LYS A 115 -0.90 6.57 12.40
N ASP A 116 0.18 6.49 13.15
CA ASP A 116 1.50 6.04 12.67
C ASP A 116 1.66 4.53 12.81
N LYS A 117 1.00 3.96 13.81
CA LYS A 117 0.96 2.54 14.12
C LYS A 117 -0.48 2.13 14.41
N ALA A 118 -0.83 0.94 13.96
CA ALA A 118 -2.13 0.33 14.20
C ALA A 118 -1.95 -1.10 14.69
N ASN A 119 -2.79 -1.49 15.63
CA ASN A 119 -2.91 -2.84 16.13
C ASN A 119 -3.85 -3.62 15.22
N TYR A 120 -3.56 -4.90 15.03
CA TYR A 120 -4.46 -5.82 14.38
C TYR A 120 -4.60 -7.10 15.20
N ARG A 121 -5.75 -7.75 15.05
CA ARG A 121 -6.04 -9.07 15.60
C ARG A 121 -6.53 -9.97 14.49
N ALA A 122 -5.80 -11.04 14.22
CA ALA A 122 -6.25 -12.13 13.38
C ALA A 122 -6.80 -13.24 14.29
N SER A 123 -8.08 -13.57 14.14
CA SER A 123 -8.74 -14.64 14.89
C SER A 123 -9.24 -15.72 13.93
N GLY A 124 -9.44 -16.92 14.44
CA GLY A 124 -9.99 -18.01 13.66
C GLY A 124 -10.46 -19.18 14.51
N GLU A 125 -11.18 -20.09 13.88
CA GLU A 125 -11.65 -21.35 14.48
C GLU A 125 -11.41 -22.46 13.47
N ILE A 126 -10.79 -23.56 13.92
CA ILE A 126 -10.58 -24.75 13.10
C ILE A 126 -11.35 -25.91 13.70
N GLY A 127 -12.20 -26.56 12.90
CA GLY A 127 -12.80 -27.83 13.23
C GLY A 127 -11.95 -28.99 12.71
N VAL A 128 -11.42 -29.82 13.60
CA VAL A 128 -10.67 -31.03 13.25
C VAL A 128 -11.59 -32.24 13.41
N LYS A 129 -11.68 -33.11 12.38
CA LYS A 129 -12.41 -34.38 12.51
C LYS A 129 -11.60 -35.34 13.38
N THR A 130 -12.22 -35.83 14.44
CA THR A 130 -11.68 -36.86 15.32
C THR A 130 -12.65 -38.05 15.37
N PRO A 131 -12.23 -39.24 15.82
CA PRO A 131 -13.12 -40.40 15.95
C PRO A 131 -14.35 -40.16 16.82
N ILE A 132 -14.29 -39.21 17.76
CA ILE A 132 -15.36 -38.89 18.72
C ILE A 132 -16.18 -37.65 18.31
N GLY A 133 -15.93 -37.06 17.13
CA GLY A 133 -16.63 -35.88 16.64
C GLY A 133 -15.71 -34.77 16.15
N VAL A 134 -16.27 -33.60 15.85
CA VAL A 134 -15.49 -32.43 15.40
C VAL A 134 -15.05 -31.61 16.61
N VAL A 135 -13.75 -31.55 16.87
CA VAL A 135 -13.18 -30.69 17.91
C VAL A 135 -12.88 -29.34 17.30
N LYS A 136 -13.40 -28.27 17.93
CA LYS A 136 -13.15 -26.89 17.53
C LYS A 136 -11.98 -26.31 18.32
N LEU A 137 -11.03 -25.74 17.61
CA LEU A 137 -9.82 -25.14 18.15
C LEU A 137 -9.80 -23.65 17.79
N PRO A 138 -9.99 -22.75 18.77
CA PRO A 138 -9.90 -21.32 18.54
C PRO A 138 -8.43 -20.90 18.36
N LEU A 139 -8.21 -19.92 17.49
CA LEU A 139 -6.92 -19.32 17.18
C LEU A 139 -7.04 -17.81 17.32
N SER A 140 -6.02 -17.17 17.89
CA SER A 140 -5.94 -15.72 17.98
C SER A 140 -4.49 -15.28 17.96
N TYR A 141 -4.20 -14.25 17.18
CA TYR A 141 -2.91 -13.60 17.09
C TYR A 141 -3.10 -12.10 17.00
N ALA A 142 -2.37 -11.34 17.83
CA ALA A 142 -2.42 -9.89 17.83
C ALA A 142 -1.01 -9.32 17.70
N ALA A 143 -0.87 -8.26 16.91
CA ALA A 143 0.37 -7.53 16.73
C ALA A 143 0.09 -6.10 16.25
N SER A 144 1.14 -5.28 16.13
CA SER A 144 1.07 -3.94 15.58
C SER A 144 1.81 -3.84 14.25
N PHE A 145 1.36 -2.96 13.35
CA PHE A 145 2.05 -2.62 12.10
C PHE A 145 2.18 -1.10 11.94
N ASN A 146 3.18 -0.67 11.17
CA ASN A 146 3.34 0.74 10.81
C ASN A 146 2.39 1.07 9.66
N VAL A 147 1.62 2.14 9.84
CA VAL A 147 0.65 2.62 8.86
C VAL A 147 1.39 3.36 7.74
N PRO A 148 1.22 2.98 6.46
CA PRO A 148 1.82 3.71 5.35
C PRO A 148 1.25 5.10 5.18
N LYS A 149 2.13 6.10 5.11
CA LYS A 149 1.84 7.50 4.85
C LYS A 149 2.26 7.89 3.43
N ILE A 150 1.52 8.81 2.85
CA ILE A 150 1.92 9.46 1.60
C ILE A 150 3.16 10.33 1.89
N PRO A 151 4.19 10.34 1.01
CA PRO A 151 5.32 11.25 1.15
C PRO A 151 4.90 12.71 1.26
N ASP A 152 5.66 13.51 2.01
CA ASP A 152 5.48 14.96 2.07
C ASP A 152 6.19 15.64 0.90
N PHE A 153 5.54 16.65 0.32
CA PHE A 153 6.04 17.38 -0.85
C PHE A 153 6.09 18.86 -0.54
N LYS A 154 7.25 19.49 -0.75
CA LYS A 154 7.45 20.92 -0.49
C LYS A 154 8.19 21.58 -1.64
N PHE A 155 7.73 22.76 -2.03
CA PHE A 155 8.53 23.64 -2.88
C PHE A 155 9.78 24.08 -2.11
N GLN A 156 10.90 24.15 -2.82
CA GLN A 156 12.01 25.00 -2.43
C GLN A 156 12.05 26.23 -3.35
N THR A 157 12.92 27.19 -3.02
CA THR A 157 13.11 28.41 -3.81
C THR A 157 13.43 28.07 -5.27
N PRO A 158 12.53 28.38 -6.23
CA PRO A 158 12.78 28.09 -7.63
C PRO A 158 13.83 29.05 -8.19
N ALA A 159 14.62 28.56 -9.15
CA ALA A 159 15.69 29.32 -9.77
C ALA A 159 15.35 29.65 -11.22
N ILE A 160 15.49 30.91 -11.61
CA ILE A 160 15.40 31.31 -13.01
C ILE A 160 16.76 31.03 -13.65
N GLN A 161 16.83 30.01 -14.50
CA GLN A 161 18.07 29.70 -15.23
C GLN A 161 18.29 30.69 -16.36
N ASN A 162 17.24 30.94 -17.14
CA ASN A 162 17.27 31.85 -18.28
C ASN A 162 16.01 32.73 -18.26
N LEU A 163 16.17 34.02 -18.58
CA LEU A 163 15.09 34.96 -18.80
C LEU A 163 15.39 35.80 -20.04
N SER A 164 14.43 35.87 -20.96
CA SER A 164 14.50 36.69 -22.17
C SER A 164 13.22 37.50 -22.34
N LEU A 165 13.13 38.27 -23.43
CA LEU A 165 11.89 38.97 -23.81
C LEU A 165 10.78 38.00 -24.25
N SER A 166 11.13 36.80 -24.71
CA SER A 166 10.19 35.84 -25.29
C SER A 166 9.81 34.69 -24.34
N GLY A 167 10.58 34.46 -23.28
CA GLY A 167 10.33 33.36 -22.34
C GLY A 167 11.29 33.27 -21.18
N ALA A 168 11.12 32.21 -20.38
CA ALA A 168 11.98 31.89 -19.26
C ALA A 168 12.12 30.37 -19.08
N ARG A 169 13.28 29.94 -18.58
CA ARG A 169 13.49 28.59 -18.06
C ARG A 169 13.58 28.67 -16.54
N ILE A 170 12.64 28.03 -15.85
CA ILE A 170 12.60 28.00 -14.39
C ILE A 170 12.80 26.56 -13.94
N VAL A 171 13.63 26.36 -12.93
CA VAL A 171 13.76 25.06 -12.25
C VAL A 171 13.10 25.16 -10.89
N PHE A 172 12.13 24.28 -10.66
CA PHE A 172 11.43 24.11 -9.39
C PHE A 172 12.04 22.92 -8.63
N PRO A 173 12.83 23.15 -7.56
CA PRO A 173 13.26 22.07 -6.70
C PRO A 173 12.10 21.66 -5.80
N ILE A 174 11.69 20.41 -5.89
CA ILE A 174 10.64 19.82 -5.04
C ILE A 174 11.31 18.88 -4.05
N LYS A 175 11.22 19.20 -2.77
CA LYS A 175 11.67 18.31 -1.69
C LYS A 175 10.57 17.28 -1.44
N ILE A 176 10.91 16.01 -1.67
CA ILE A 176 10.08 14.85 -1.36
C ILE A 176 10.64 14.21 -0.09
N THR A 177 9.80 13.99 0.92
CA THR A 177 10.20 13.40 2.19
C THR A 177 9.37 12.15 2.48
N ASN A 178 10.02 11.00 2.63
CA ASN A 178 9.38 9.76 3.04
C ASN A 178 9.44 9.66 4.56
N ASN A 179 8.34 10.04 5.21
CA ASN A 179 8.19 9.93 6.67
C ASN A 179 7.87 8.51 7.15
N ASN A 180 7.83 7.52 6.26
CA ASN A 180 7.67 6.12 6.64
C ASN A 180 9.01 5.56 7.13
N SER A 181 8.96 4.65 8.09
CA SER A 181 10.15 3.92 8.56
C SER A 181 10.63 2.82 7.60
N PHE A 182 10.09 2.78 6.38
CA PHE A 182 10.32 1.73 5.40
C PHE A 182 10.40 2.31 3.98
N PRO A 183 11.10 1.63 3.07
CA PRO A 183 11.27 2.11 1.71
C PRO A 183 9.96 2.09 0.91
N LEU A 184 9.77 3.09 0.07
CA LEU A 184 8.65 3.20 -0.87
C LEU A 184 9.12 2.99 -2.32
N PRO A 185 8.37 2.24 -3.14
CA PRO A 185 8.69 2.05 -4.55
C PRO A 185 8.17 3.24 -5.37
N LEU A 186 8.89 4.36 -5.38
CA LEU A 186 8.50 5.54 -6.17
C LEU A 186 9.10 5.45 -7.58
N ASN A 187 8.25 5.29 -8.59
CA ASN A 187 8.69 5.05 -9.97
C ASN A 187 8.96 6.37 -10.71
N GLY A 188 8.17 7.39 -10.43
CA GLY A 188 8.26 8.67 -11.13
C GLY A 188 7.11 9.60 -10.79
N PHE A 189 7.19 10.79 -11.36
CA PHE A 189 6.31 11.90 -11.04
C PHE A 189 5.96 12.63 -12.33
N SER A 190 4.68 12.96 -12.51
CA SER A 190 4.22 13.83 -13.60
C SER A 190 3.40 14.96 -13.02
N ALA A 191 3.62 16.18 -13.51
CA ALA A 191 2.95 17.35 -12.95
C ALA A 191 2.74 18.44 -13.99
N ALA A 192 1.69 19.22 -13.77
CA ALA A 192 1.39 20.45 -14.46
C ALA A 192 1.64 21.64 -13.54
N PHE A 193 2.29 22.68 -14.08
CA PHE A 193 2.56 23.91 -13.36
C PHE A 193 1.62 25.00 -13.82
N SER A 194 1.17 25.80 -12.86
CA SER A 194 0.49 27.06 -13.11
C SER A 194 1.18 28.17 -12.34
N ILE A 195 1.36 29.32 -12.99
CA ILE A 195 1.96 30.53 -12.40
C ILE A 195 0.95 31.65 -12.58
N ALA A 196 0.65 32.39 -11.51
CA ALA A 196 -0.37 33.44 -11.52
C ALA A 196 -1.73 32.96 -12.08
N GLY A 197 -2.10 31.71 -11.80
CA GLY A 197 -3.36 31.11 -12.26
C GLY A 197 -3.36 30.59 -13.70
N VAL A 198 -2.29 30.82 -14.47
CA VAL A 198 -2.18 30.37 -15.87
C VAL A 198 -1.31 29.11 -15.94
N ARG A 199 -1.78 28.09 -16.65
CA ARG A 199 -1.02 26.86 -16.89
C ARG A 199 0.19 27.16 -17.78
N VAL A 200 1.39 26.88 -17.28
CA VAL A 200 2.66 27.19 -17.97
C VAL A 200 3.31 25.99 -18.65
N GLY A 201 2.96 24.77 -18.25
CA GLY A 201 3.47 23.55 -18.88
C GLY A 201 3.29 22.30 -18.02
N ASN A 202 3.70 21.17 -18.59
CA ASN A 202 3.77 19.88 -17.89
C ASN A 202 5.22 19.40 -17.90
N THR A 203 5.60 18.64 -16.87
CA THR A 203 6.91 18.01 -16.79
C THR A 203 6.81 16.67 -16.08
N THR A 204 7.82 15.83 -16.32
CA THR A 204 7.96 14.53 -15.68
C THR A 204 9.36 14.41 -15.10
N ALA A 205 9.46 13.70 -13.98
CA ALA A 205 10.74 13.38 -13.37
C ALA A 205 10.77 11.90 -12.99
N ALA A 206 11.89 11.25 -13.28
CA ALA A 206 12.18 9.92 -12.77
C ALA A 206 12.62 10.01 -11.31
N LEU A 207 12.15 9.07 -10.49
CA LEU A 207 12.57 8.93 -9.09
C LEU A 207 13.41 7.65 -8.95
N PRO A 208 14.26 7.55 -7.91
CA PRO A 208 14.91 6.29 -7.60
C PRO A 208 13.85 5.21 -7.36
N LYS A 209 14.05 4.03 -7.97
CA LYS A 209 13.12 2.89 -7.89
C LYS A 209 12.78 2.46 -6.45
N VAL A 210 13.66 2.78 -5.50
CA VAL A 210 13.46 2.58 -4.07
C VAL A 210 13.82 3.88 -3.36
N PHE A 211 12.85 4.42 -2.62
CA PHE A 211 13.00 5.62 -1.82
C PHE A 211 13.02 5.24 -0.35
N GLU A 212 14.19 5.27 0.29
CA GLU A 212 14.38 4.72 1.63
C GLU A 212 13.50 5.40 2.69
N GLY A 213 13.28 4.70 3.80
CA GLY A 213 12.54 5.21 4.93
C GLY A 213 13.25 6.39 5.61
N ASN A 214 12.47 7.35 6.11
CA ASN A 214 12.96 8.56 6.79
C ASN A 214 13.97 9.39 5.96
N GLN A 215 13.94 9.27 4.63
CA GLN A 215 14.81 10.00 3.73
C GLN A 215 14.08 11.19 3.09
N ALA A 216 14.84 12.25 2.78
CA ALA A 216 14.40 13.31 1.88
C ALA A 216 15.28 13.39 0.64
N GLN A 217 14.69 13.75 -0.49
CA GLN A 217 15.39 14.02 -1.74
C GLN A 217 14.79 15.24 -2.41
N VAL A 218 15.64 16.03 -3.07
CA VAL A 218 15.20 17.14 -3.89
C VAL A 218 15.22 16.72 -5.35
N VAL A 219 14.09 16.93 -6.04
CA VAL A 219 13.93 16.65 -7.46
C VAL A 219 13.84 17.98 -8.19
N GLN A 220 14.68 18.15 -9.21
CA GLN A 220 14.72 19.36 -10.01
C GLN A 220 13.72 19.23 -11.17
N MET A 221 12.74 20.11 -11.22
CA MET A 221 11.66 20.11 -12.22
C MET A 221 11.81 21.32 -13.14
N PRO A 222 12.49 21.20 -14.29
CA PRO A 222 12.62 22.29 -15.25
C PRO A 222 11.30 22.51 -15.99
N ILE A 223 10.96 23.78 -16.21
CA ILE A 223 9.82 24.24 -17.02
C ILE A 223 10.30 25.34 -17.96
N ASP A 224 10.06 25.13 -19.26
CA ASP A 224 10.27 26.12 -20.31
C ASP A 224 8.97 26.87 -20.59
N ILE A 225 9.00 28.20 -20.42
CA ILE A 225 7.83 29.08 -20.50
C ILE A 225 7.98 30.01 -21.69
N SER A 226 6.98 30.03 -22.57
CA SER A 226 6.89 30.98 -23.68
C SER A 226 5.86 32.06 -23.36
N PHE A 227 6.29 33.31 -23.22
CA PHE A 227 5.43 34.42 -22.83
C PHE A 227 4.36 34.75 -23.87
N ALA A 228 4.63 34.49 -25.15
CA ALA A 228 3.63 34.61 -26.21
C ALA A 228 2.45 33.64 -26.01
N LYS A 229 2.68 32.47 -25.39
CA LYS A 229 1.64 31.46 -25.14
C LYS A 229 0.90 31.68 -23.82
N VAL A 230 1.62 32.08 -22.77
CA VAL A 230 1.07 32.16 -21.40
C VAL A 230 0.62 33.58 -21.00
N GLY A 231 0.96 34.60 -21.80
CA GLY A 231 0.56 35.98 -21.61
C GLY A 231 1.41 36.78 -20.61
N MET A 232 1.14 38.08 -20.56
CA MET A 232 1.94 39.06 -19.79
C MET A 232 1.81 38.92 -18.27
N ALA A 233 0.73 38.33 -17.76
CA ALA A 233 0.56 38.11 -16.32
C ALA A 233 1.68 37.21 -15.75
N VAL A 234 1.99 36.12 -16.45
CA VAL A 234 3.08 35.21 -16.08
C VAL A 234 4.44 35.89 -16.26
N ALA A 235 4.64 36.61 -17.37
CA ALA A 235 5.88 37.34 -17.62
C ALA A 235 6.20 38.36 -16.51
N ASN A 236 5.18 39.13 -16.09
CA ASN A 236 5.30 40.09 -15.00
C ASN A 236 5.61 39.40 -13.66
N ALA A 237 4.92 38.31 -13.34
CA ALA A 237 5.13 37.57 -12.09
C ALA A 237 6.55 36.96 -11.99
N ILE A 238 7.11 36.51 -13.12
CA ILE A 238 8.50 36.03 -13.18
C ILE A 238 9.47 37.21 -13.04
N ARG A 239 9.20 38.33 -13.72
CA ARG A 239 10.04 39.54 -13.67
C ARG A 239 10.09 40.18 -12.28
N THR A 240 8.98 40.20 -11.55
CA THR A 240 8.91 40.68 -10.15
C THR A 240 9.47 39.67 -9.16
N LYS A 241 9.93 38.50 -9.64
CA LYS A 241 10.48 37.40 -8.84
C LYS A 241 9.52 36.89 -7.77
N ARG A 242 8.21 37.09 -7.92
CA ARG A 242 7.20 36.61 -6.97
C ARG A 242 5.94 36.21 -7.70
N ALA A 243 5.49 34.98 -7.47
CA ALA A 243 4.25 34.49 -8.04
C ALA A 243 3.57 33.46 -7.14
N HIS A 244 2.24 33.41 -7.23
CA HIS A 244 1.50 32.23 -6.79
C HIS A 244 1.74 31.09 -7.78
N VAL A 245 2.30 29.99 -7.30
CA VAL A 245 2.63 28.80 -8.09
C VAL A 245 1.78 27.64 -7.61
N LYS A 246 1.14 26.96 -8.56
CA LYS A 246 0.40 25.72 -8.33
C LYS A 246 1.04 24.57 -9.10
N LEU A 247 1.14 23.42 -8.47
CA LEU A 247 1.51 22.15 -9.07
C LEU A 247 0.34 21.18 -8.87
N ASP A 248 -0.17 20.61 -9.96
CA ASP A 248 -1.12 19.50 -9.92
C ASP A 248 -0.54 18.31 -10.68
N GLY A 249 -0.45 17.15 -10.03
CA GLY A 249 0.26 16.01 -10.60
C GLY A 249 -0.14 14.67 -10.00
N ALA A 250 0.58 13.64 -10.43
CA ALA A 250 0.43 12.28 -9.96
C ALA A 250 1.81 11.66 -9.71
N LEU A 251 1.96 11.04 -8.54
CA LEU A 251 3.11 10.22 -8.17
C LEU A 251 2.79 8.75 -8.44
N SER A 252 3.65 8.12 -9.23
CA SER A 252 3.59 6.69 -9.47
C SER A 252 4.34 5.95 -8.36
N ALA A 253 3.62 5.18 -7.55
CA ALA A 253 4.15 4.36 -6.46
C ALA A 253 3.82 2.89 -6.71
N GLY A 254 4.74 2.13 -7.31
CA GLY A 254 4.48 0.76 -7.76
C GLY A 254 3.37 0.72 -8.81
N SER A 255 2.24 0.07 -8.50
CA SER A 255 1.04 0.04 -9.34
C SER A 255 0.00 1.11 -8.97
N LEU A 256 0.27 1.93 -7.96
CA LEU A 256 -0.64 2.98 -7.48
C LEU A 256 -0.25 4.33 -8.09
N SER A 257 -1.25 5.14 -8.40
CA SER A 257 -1.10 6.53 -8.80
C SER A 257 -1.71 7.42 -7.73
N LEU A 258 -0.90 8.24 -7.07
CA LEU A 258 -1.31 9.11 -5.98
C LEU A 258 -1.42 10.55 -6.48
N PRO A 259 -2.60 11.20 -6.37
CA PRO A 259 -2.74 12.60 -6.76
C PRO A 259 -1.96 13.51 -5.79
N ILE A 260 -1.33 14.54 -6.34
CA ILE A 260 -0.58 15.54 -5.58
C ILE A 260 -1.01 16.92 -6.05
N SER A 261 -1.26 17.81 -5.10
CA SER A 261 -1.49 19.23 -5.37
C SER A 261 -0.70 20.07 -4.38
N LEU A 262 0.06 21.03 -4.88
CA LEU A 262 0.80 22.03 -4.09
C LEU A 262 0.42 23.41 -4.60
N SER A 263 0.26 24.37 -3.69
CA SER A 263 -0.10 25.74 -4.03
C SER A 263 0.55 26.70 -3.03
N GLU A 264 1.44 27.56 -3.50
CA GLU A 264 2.21 28.44 -2.62
C GLU A 264 2.64 29.73 -3.33
N ASN A 265 2.77 30.82 -2.57
CA ASN A 265 3.42 32.04 -3.04
C ASN A 265 4.93 31.89 -2.96
N LEU A 266 5.59 31.75 -4.10
CA LEU A 266 7.03 31.52 -4.18
C LEU A 266 7.76 32.79 -4.60
N SER A 267 8.96 32.98 -4.04
CA SER A 267 9.93 33.96 -4.54
C SER A 267 10.96 33.24 -5.39
N PHE A 268 11.24 33.77 -6.57
CA PHE A 268 12.22 33.23 -7.51
C PHE A 268 13.61 33.82 -7.23
N ARG A 269 14.64 32.98 -7.32
CA ARG A 269 16.05 33.38 -7.26
C ARG A 269 16.54 33.76 -8.65
#